data_AF-A0A954JIJ5-F1
#
_entry.id   AF-A0A954JIJ5-F1
#
_cell.length_a   1.000
_cell.length_b   1.000
_cell.length_c   1.000
_cell.angle_alpha   90.00
_cell.angle_beta   90.00
_cell.angle_gamma   90.00
#
_symmetry.space_group_name_H-M   'P 1'
#
loop_
_entity.id
_entity.type
_entity.pdbx_description
1 polymer ?
#
loop_
_entity_poly.entity_id
_entity_poly.type
_entity_poly.pdbx_seq_one_letter_code
_entity_poly.pdbx_strand_id
1 'polypeptide(L)'
;MNIQLPDGSVKEFPAGSSALDVARSIGERLANATVAAQVGETIVDAMRPLEELTDADPIPLKLITTKDPEALGVLRHSCAHIMARAVMRIFPGVGLAFGPTTGNGYYYDFDLETPISEEDFPRIEAEMQEIVKAGEPFERFHLSRAEALKLAQDLDQELKCEHIETGLADHDELSFYRQGEFVDLCRGPHIPDAGKVKAFKLLSVAGSYWKGDSANKGLQRLYGTAFFDKKDMQAYLDQVEEAKRRDHRVLGKQHNLFAISNDVGQGLALWLPKGATVRNLLEDFIKQELLRRGYNPVYSPHVGRVELYETSGHFPYYRESQFAPLFGHPAGALVDHWKSRIEDGSIKEQHEADFLAAAVDLGADLSAYPKAASAEDRMAFLRKWERQQERYLLKPMNCPHHVQMYKAQPRSYRDLPVRLAEFGTVYRHEQSGELNGMLRVRGLTQDDAHLFVTPDQVQHEFTDTLDLVKFVLKSVGLEDYRVQLSKRDPQSDKYVGSPELWDSAEGTLRGVLDQSGLNFTECEGEAAFYGPKADFMVRDAIGREWQLGTVQLDYNLPERFKLEYVGADNATHRPVMIHRAPFGSMERFVGMLIEHFAAAF
;
A
#
# COMPACT_ATOMS: atom_id res chain seq x y z
N MET A 1 -37.74 -21.04 8.70
CA MET A 1 -36.63 -20.75 7.77
C MET A 1 -35.63 -21.88 7.80
N ASN A 2 -35.02 -22.24 6.67
CA ASN A 2 -34.02 -23.31 6.62
C ASN A 2 -32.61 -22.72 6.71
N ILE A 3 -31.79 -23.25 7.59
CA ILE A 3 -30.40 -22.82 7.81
C ILE A 3 -29.47 -23.97 7.41
N GLN A 4 -28.52 -23.69 6.52
CA GLN A 4 -27.46 -24.62 6.13
C GLN A 4 -26.19 -24.35 6.94
N LEU A 5 -25.70 -25.38 7.65
CA LEU A 5 -24.47 -25.34 8.42
C LEU A 5 -23.25 -25.76 7.57
N PRO A 6 -22.00 -25.50 8.02
CA PRO A 6 -20.80 -25.79 7.23
C PRO A 6 -20.57 -27.27 6.93
N ASP A 7 -21.18 -28.18 7.69
CA ASP A 7 -21.16 -29.63 7.44
C ASP A 7 -22.15 -30.08 6.36
N GLY A 8 -22.87 -29.12 5.75
CA GLY A 8 -23.89 -29.36 4.73
C GLY A 8 -25.26 -29.72 5.31
N SER A 9 -25.40 -29.87 6.63
CA SER A 9 -26.68 -30.16 7.25
C SER A 9 -27.62 -28.95 7.17
N VAL A 10 -28.91 -29.22 6.93
CA VAL A 10 -29.95 -28.20 6.91
C VAL A 10 -30.89 -28.41 8.09
N LYS A 11 -31.16 -27.34 8.83
CA LYS A 11 -32.03 -27.35 10.01
C LYS A 11 -33.07 -26.26 9.93
N GLU A 12 -34.26 -26.55 10.42
CA GLU A 12 -35.37 -25.59 10.46
C GLU A 12 -35.36 -24.79 11.76
N PHE A 13 -35.49 -23.47 11.64
CA PHE A 13 -35.61 -22.54 12.78
C PHE A 13 -36.84 -21.64 12.62
N PRO A 14 -37.44 -21.16 13.73
CA PRO A 14 -38.50 -20.16 13.69
C PRO A 14 -38.06 -18.88 12.98
N ALA A 15 -39.00 -18.19 12.33
CA ALA A 15 -38.78 -16.85 11.79
C ALA A 15 -38.27 -15.90 12.88
N GLY A 16 -37.36 -15.01 12.52
CA GLY A 16 -36.70 -14.07 13.43
C GLY A 16 -35.55 -14.65 14.26
N SER A 17 -35.19 -15.94 14.12
CA SER A 17 -34.06 -16.49 14.89
C SER A 17 -32.72 -15.86 14.47
N SER A 18 -31.86 -15.62 15.45
CA SER A 18 -30.51 -15.09 15.22
C SER A 18 -29.48 -16.22 15.05
N ALA A 19 -28.28 -15.88 14.60
CA ALA A 19 -27.17 -16.83 14.59
C ALA A 19 -26.82 -17.33 16.01
N LEU A 20 -27.01 -16.50 17.04
CA LEU A 20 -26.80 -16.90 18.42
C LEU A 20 -27.83 -17.93 18.88
N ASP A 21 -29.09 -17.86 18.41
CA ASP A 21 -30.12 -18.86 18.72
C ASP A 21 -29.81 -20.20 18.05
N VAL A 22 -29.30 -20.17 16.81
CA VAL A 22 -28.77 -21.36 16.14
C VAL A 22 -27.61 -21.96 16.96
N ALA A 23 -26.67 -21.14 17.40
CA ALA A 23 -25.55 -21.58 18.24
C ALA A 23 -26.02 -22.20 19.57
N ARG A 24 -27.01 -21.60 20.24
CA ARG A 24 -27.62 -22.14 21.48
C ARG A 24 -28.28 -23.49 21.26
N SER A 25 -28.97 -23.69 20.14
CA SER A 25 -29.58 -24.99 19.81
C SER A 25 -28.56 -26.12 19.62
N ILE A 26 -27.34 -25.78 19.17
CA ILE A 26 -26.24 -26.73 19.01
C ILE A 26 -25.58 -26.98 20.37
N GLY A 27 -25.39 -25.92 21.17
CA GLY A 27 -25.02 -26.05 22.58
C GLY A 27 -24.54 -24.76 23.22
N GLU A 28 -24.74 -24.65 24.53
CA GLU A 28 -24.44 -23.45 25.32
C GLU A 28 -22.97 -23.02 25.25
N ARG A 29 -22.06 -23.98 25.16
CA ARG A 29 -20.62 -23.69 24.99
C ARG A 29 -20.34 -23.00 23.65
N LEU A 30 -21.04 -23.39 22.60
CA LEU A 30 -20.87 -22.78 21.28
C LEU A 30 -21.46 -21.37 21.27
N ALA A 31 -22.66 -21.20 21.81
CA ALA A 31 -23.28 -19.87 21.95
C ALA A 31 -22.38 -18.88 22.70
N ASN A 32 -21.77 -19.30 23.81
CA ASN A 32 -20.84 -18.46 24.56
C ASN A 32 -19.56 -18.13 23.78
N ALA A 33 -19.09 -19.04 22.91
CA ALA A 33 -17.94 -18.84 22.05
C ALA A 33 -18.23 -18.02 20.78
N THR A 34 -19.50 -17.93 20.35
CA THR A 34 -19.91 -17.17 19.17
C THR A 34 -19.67 -15.67 19.37
N VAL A 35 -19.00 -15.06 18.40
CA VAL A 35 -18.65 -13.63 18.34
C VAL A 35 -19.46 -12.93 17.27
N ALA A 36 -19.62 -13.57 16.11
CA ALA A 36 -20.33 -13.04 14.96
C ALA A 36 -20.87 -14.21 14.12
N ALA A 37 -21.45 -13.91 12.98
CA ALA A 37 -21.81 -14.92 11.99
C ALA A 37 -21.37 -14.50 10.61
N GLN A 38 -21.13 -15.47 9.75
CA GLN A 38 -20.94 -15.27 8.32
C GLN A 38 -22.15 -15.84 7.59
N VAL A 39 -22.80 -15.00 6.81
CA VAL A 39 -23.94 -15.36 5.96
C VAL A 39 -23.56 -15.06 4.51
N GLY A 40 -23.37 -16.12 3.72
CA GLY A 40 -22.70 -16.01 2.42
C GLY A 40 -21.28 -15.48 2.55
N GLU A 41 -20.98 -14.36 1.91
CA GLU A 41 -19.66 -13.70 1.95
C GLU A 41 -19.55 -12.63 3.03
N THR A 42 -20.65 -12.30 3.73
CA THR A 42 -20.71 -11.15 4.64
C THR A 42 -20.65 -11.57 6.10
N ILE A 43 -19.82 -10.90 6.89
CA ILE A 43 -19.77 -11.04 8.35
C ILE A 43 -20.77 -10.07 8.99
N VAL A 44 -21.62 -10.59 9.88
CA VAL A 44 -22.75 -9.89 10.51
C VAL A 44 -22.80 -10.15 12.02
N ASP A 45 -23.57 -9.34 12.74
CA ASP A 45 -23.81 -9.52 14.17
C ASP A 45 -24.46 -10.87 14.47
N ALA A 46 -24.02 -11.54 15.53
CA ALA A 46 -24.61 -12.83 15.92
C ALA A 46 -26.08 -12.71 16.36
N MET A 47 -26.52 -11.51 16.75
CA MET A 47 -27.87 -11.23 17.25
C MET A 47 -28.86 -10.78 16.18
N ARG A 48 -28.40 -10.50 14.95
CA ARG A 48 -29.28 -10.02 13.88
C ARG A 48 -30.19 -11.15 13.38
N PRO A 49 -31.49 -10.91 13.17
CA PRO A 49 -32.39 -11.90 12.58
C PRO A 49 -31.88 -12.36 11.21
N LEU A 50 -31.76 -13.67 11.01
CA LEU A 50 -31.10 -14.23 9.82
C LEU A 50 -31.87 -13.96 8.52
N GLU A 51 -33.20 -13.87 8.59
CA GLU A 51 -34.08 -13.61 7.45
C GLU A 51 -33.96 -12.19 6.88
N GLU A 52 -33.41 -11.24 7.64
CA GLU A 52 -33.15 -9.87 7.16
C GLU A 52 -31.83 -9.75 6.38
N LEU A 53 -31.05 -10.84 6.29
CA LEU A 53 -29.68 -10.81 5.77
C LEU A 53 -29.58 -11.25 4.31
N THR A 54 -30.46 -12.14 3.88
CA THR A 54 -30.40 -12.77 2.56
C THR A 54 -31.74 -13.41 2.20
N ASP A 55 -32.05 -13.43 0.92
CA ASP A 55 -33.21 -14.14 0.35
C ASP A 55 -32.91 -15.63 0.07
N ALA A 56 -31.70 -16.11 0.39
CA ALA A 56 -31.30 -17.49 0.14
C ALA A 56 -32.08 -18.51 1.00
N ASP A 57 -32.52 -19.63 0.39
CA ASP A 57 -33.15 -20.75 1.09
C ASP A 57 -32.55 -22.09 0.59
N PRO A 58 -31.81 -22.85 1.41
CA PRO A 58 -31.47 -22.55 2.81
C PRO A 58 -30.45 -21.41 2.95
N ILE A 59 -30.52 -20.68 4.06
CA ILE A 59 -29.57 -19.61 4.40
C ILE A 59 -28.23 -20.25 4.79
N PRO A 60 -27.12 -19.96 4.06
CA PRO A 60 -25.80 -20.48 4.41
C PRO A 60 -25.25 -19.74 5.63
N LEU A 61 -24.97 -20.46 6.72
CA LEU A 61 -24.52 -19.89 7.99
C LEU A 61 -23.23 -20.56 8.49
N LYS A 62 -22.19 -19.75 8.72
CA LYS A 62 -21.01 -20.13 9.52
C LYS A 62 -20.99 -19.30 10.81
N LEU A 63 -20.96 -19.97 11.95
CA LEU A 63 -20.78 -19.31 13.24
C LEU A 63 -19.31 -18.94 13.40
N ILE A 64 -19.04 -17.66 13.66
CA ILE A 64 -17.68 -17.16 13.92
C ILE A 64 -17.48 -17.16 15.42
N THR A 65 -16.44 -17.86 15.86
CA THR A 65 -16.10 -18.05 17.27
C THR A 65 -14.79 -17.35 17.62
N THR A 66 -14.43 -17.31 18.91
CA THR A 66 -13.15 -16.75 19.36
C THR A 66 -11.90 -17.44 18.78
N LYS A 67 -12.05 -18.57 18.07
CA LYS A 67 -10.95 -19.29 17.42
C LYS A 67 -10.75 -18.90 15.95
N ASP A 68 -11.74 -18.24 15.37
CA ASP A 68 -11.71 -17.84 13.96
C ASP A 68 -10.93 -16.51 13.84
N PRO A 69 -9.95 -16.40 12.92
CA PRO A 69 -9.15 -15.18 12.75
C PRO A 69 -9.98 -13.91 12.54
N GLU A 70 -11.09 -14.03 11.82
CA GLU A 70 -12.03 -12.95 11.50
C GLU A 70 -12.69 -12.36 12.76
N ALA A 71 -12.79 -13.13 13.85
CA ALA A 71 -13.40 -12.70 15.11
C ALA A 71 -12.62 -11.56 15.78
N LEU A 72 -11.30 -11.48 15.58
CA LEU A 72 -10.49 -10.39 16.13
C LEU A 72 -10.87 -9.04 15.52
N GLY A 73 -11.25 -9.01 14.24
CA GLY A 73 -11.75 -7.80 13.59
C GLY A 73 -13.00 -7.27 14.31
N VAL A 74 -13.98 -8.14 14.54
CA VAL A 74 -15.23 -7.78 15.24
C VAL A 74 -14.97 -7.34 16.68
N LEU A 75 -14.08 -8.04 17.40
CA LEU A 75 -13.66 -7.68 18.75
C LEU A 75 -13.03 -6.29 18.81
N ARG A 76 -12.07 -6.03 17.92
CA ARG A 76 -11.33 -4.76 17.86
C ARG A 76 -12.24 -3.59 17.49
N HIS A 77 -13.18 -3.80 16.58
CA HIS A 77 -14.18 -2.79 16.23
C HIS A 77 -15.05 -2.44 17.43
N SER A 78 -15.51 -3.45 18.17
CA SER A 78 -16.27 -3.27 19.41
C SER A 78 -15.45 -2.60 20.50
N CYS A 79 -14.16 -2.91 20.60
CA CYS A 79 -13.27 -2.26 21.56
C CYS A 79 -12.98 -0.79 21.21
N ALA A 80 -13.01 -0.41 19.92
CA ALA A 80 -12.95 0.98 19.50
C ALA A 80 -14.15 1.79 20.01
N HIS A 81 -15.37 1.24 19.98
CA HIS A 81 -16.55 1.87 20.57
C HIS A 81 -16.46 1.98 22.09
N ILE A 82 -15.97 0.92 22.77
CA ILE A 82 -15.73 0.96 24.22
C ILE A 82 -14.72 2.06 24.58
N MET A 83 -13.65 2.20 23.79
CA MET A 83 -12.67 3.27 23.95
C MET A 83 -13.29 4.65 23.73
N ALA A 84 -14.07 4.84 22.67
CA ALA A 84 -14.76 6.10 22.42
C ALA A 84 -15.71 6.50 23.55
N ARG A 85 -16.50 5.54 24.06
CA ARG A 85 -17.34 5.74 25.24
C ARG A 85 -16.55 6.13 26.47
N ALA A 86 -15.44 5.45 26.74
CA ALA A 86 -14.56 5.78 27.86
C ALA A 86 -13.99 7.20 27.75
N VAL A 87 -13.55 7.60 26.56
CA VAL A 87 -13.07 8.96 26.28
C VAL A 87 -14.18 9.98 26.52
N MET A 88 -15.41 9.75 26.03
CA MET A 88 -16.55 10.66 26.25
C MET A 88 -16.97 10.80 27.72
N ARG A 89 -16.78 9.77 28.55
CA ARG A 89 -17.04 9.87 30.00
C ARG A 89 -15.99 10.70 30.73
N ILE A 90 -14.77 10.69 30.21
CA ILE A 90 -13.60 11.30 30.85
C ILE A 90 -13.42 12.75 30.40
N PHE A 91 -13.61 13.02 29.11
CA PHE A 91 -13.39 14.32 28.49
C PHE A 91 -14.74 14.92 28.10
N PRO A 92 -15.03 16.20 28.43
CA PRO A 92 -16.26 16.85 28.00
C PRO A 92 -16.15 17.32 26.54
N GLY A 93 -17.29 17.45 25.86
CA GLY A 93 -17.36 18.06 24.52
C GLY A 93 -16.65 17.31 23.41
N VAL A 94 -16.58 15.97 23.50
CA VAL A 94 -15.87 15.14 22.53
C VAL A 94 -16.68 15.02 21.23
N GLY A 95 -16.07 15.42 20.11
CA GLY A 95 -16.57 15.11 18.78
C GLY A 95 -15.96 13.80 18.27
N LEU A 96 -16.80 12.85 17.85
CA LEU A 96 -16.39 11.56 17.30
C LEU A 96 -16.23 11.64 15.78
N ALA A 97 -15.08 11.21 15.26
CA ALA A 97 -14.83 11.07 13.84
C ALA A 97 -14.92 9.60 13.40
N PHE A 98 -13.80 8.95 13.09
CA PHE A 98 -13.75 7.58 12.57
C PHE A 98 -13.01 6.64 13.52
N GLY A 99 -13.55 5.43 13.69
CA GLY A 99 -12.99 4.39 14.54
C GLY A 99 -12.81 3.01 13.88
N PRO A 100 -12.04 2.89 12.78
CA PRO A 100 -11.89 1.61 12.08
C PRO A 100 -10.92 0.67 12.80
N THR A 101 -11.01 -0.61 12.43
CA THR A 101 -9.99 -1.59 12.80
C THR A 101 -8.75 -1.45 11.93
N THR A 102 -7.64 -1.97 12.44
CA THR A 102 -6.39 -2.17 11.71
C THR A 102 -6.00 -3.65 11.79
N GLY A 103 -5.01 -4.08 11.01
CA GLY A 103 -4.56 -5.47 11.02
C GLY A 103 -4.18 -6.01 12.41
N ASN A 104 -3.70 -5.15 13.31
CA ASN A 104 -3.24 -5.53 14.65
C ASN A 104 -3.96 -4.79 15.80
N GLY A 105 -5.00 -4.02 15.52
CA GLY A 105 -5.68 -3.23 16.53
C GLY A 105 -6.82 -2.40 15.96
N TYR A 106 -6.96 -1.18 16.46
CA TYR A 106 -7.93 -0.19 16.03
C TYR A 106 -7.42 1.20 16.39
N TYR A 107 -8.06 2.23 15.85
CA TYR A 107 -7.91 3.58 16.37
C TYR A 107 -9.26 4.25 16.43
N TYR A 108 -9.32 5.42 17.08
CA TYR A 108 -10.46 6.31 16.99
C TYR A 108 -9.95 7.75 16.92
N ASP A 109 -10.47 8.52 15.96
CA ASP A 109 -10.20 9.94 15.79
C ASP A 109 -11.20 10.77 16.60
N PHE A 110 -10.67 11.69 17.39
CA PHE A 110 -11.44 12.57 18.28
C PHE A 110 -11.15 14.03 17.99
N ASP A 111 -12.20 14.83 18.08
CA ASP A 111 -12.15 16.28 18.20
C ASP A 111 -12.28 16.63 19.69
N LEU A 112 -11.23 17.24 20.23
CA LEU A 112 -11.06 17.46 21.67
C LEU A 112 -10.48 18.85 21.91
N GLU A 113 -11.06 19.57 22.86
CA GLU A 113 -10.46 20.82 23.35
C GLU A 113 -9.18 20.56 24.17
N THR A 114 -9.21 19.52 25.00
CA THR A 114 -8.06 19.11 25.83
C THR A 114 -7.37 17.91 25.19
N PRO A 115 -6.10 18.04 24.76
CA PRO A 115 -5.40 16.96 24.11
C PRO A 115 -5.22 15.73 25.01
N ILE A 116 -5.47 14.53 24.47
CA ILE A 116 -5.08 13.27 25.12
C ILE A 116 -3.56 13.11 25.04
N SER A 117 -2.96 12.67 26.15
CA SER A 117 -1.54 12.31 26.26
C SER A 117 -1.38 10.85 26.70
N GLU A 118 -0.14 10.32 26.63
CA GLU A 118 0.15 8.98 27.15
C GLU A 118 -0.07 8.86 28.67
N GLU A 119 -0.02 9.98 29.41
CA GLU A 119 -0.30 10.01 30.85
C GLU A 119 -1.78 9.75 31.16
N ASP A 120 -2.69 9.97 30.20
CA ASP A 120 -4.11 9.70 30.33
C ASP A 120 -4.46 8.22 30.12
N PHE A 121 -3.57 7.43 29.51
CA PHE A 121 -3.87 6.05 29.10
C PHE A 121 -4.32 5.18 30.28
N PRO A 122 -3.66 5.19 31.45
CA PRO A 122 -4.14 4.40 32.60
C PRO A 122 -5.56 4.78 33.05
N ARG A 123 -5.94 6.06 32.93
CA ARG A 123 -7.29 6.54 33.29
C ARG A 123 -8.33 6.06 32.28
N ILE A 124 -8.03 6.16 30.99
CA ILE A 124 -8.91 5.69 29.91
C ILE A 124 -9.07 4.17 29.97
N GLU A 125 -7.97 3.42 30.14
CA GLU A 125 -8.01 1.96 30.26
C GLU A 125 -8.83 1.49 31.47
N ALA A 126 -8.77 2.21 32.60
CA ALA A 126 -9.58 1.92 33.77
C ALA A 126 -11.09 2.11 33.49
N GLU A 127 -11.47 3.19 32.80
CA GLU A 127 -12.87 3.43 32.43
C GLU A 127 -13.37 2.40 31.40
N MET A 128 -12.56 2.05 30.40
CA MET A 128 -12.85 0.95 29.48
C MET A 128 -13.08 -0.36 30.24
N GLN A 129 -12.29 -0.63 31.29
CA GLN A 129 -12.42 -1.84 32.09
C GLN A 129 -13.73 -1.88 32.88
N GLU A 130 -14.22 -0.74 33.38
CA GLU A 130 -15.54 -0.66 34.02
C GLU A 130 -16.67 -0.88 33.02
N ILE A 131 -16.58 -0.34 31.79
CA ILE A 131 -17.54 -0.60 30.71
C ILE A 131 -17.58 -2.10 30.35
N VAL A 132 -16.41 -2.72 30.17
CA VAL A 132 -16.29 -4.16 29.88
C VAL A 132 -16.88 -5.00 31.01
N LYS A 133 -16.67 -4.60 32.27
CA LYS A 133 -17.19 -5.30 33.45
C LYS A 133 -18.71 -5.17 33.58
N ALA A 134 -19.29 -4.05 33.15
CA ALA A 134 -20.75 -3.89 33.09
C ALA A 134 -21.40 -4.87 32.10
N GLY A 135 -20.68 -5.28 31.05
CA GLY A 135 -21.12 -6.35 30.15
C GLY A 135 -22.37 -6.01 29.36
N GLU A 136 -22.61 -4.73 29.09
CA GLU A 136 -23.79 -4.26 28.37
C GLU A 136 -23.77 -4.73 26.90
N PRO A 137 -24.95 -5.04 26.31
CA PRO A 137 -25.05 -5.48 24.93
C PRO A 137 -24.75 -4.36 23.94
N PHE A 138 -24.35 -4.75 22.74
CA PHE A 138 -24.31 -3.85 21.57
C PHE A 138 -25.65 -3.95 20.82
N GLU A 139 -26.45 -2.91 20.90
CA GLU A 139 -27.79 -2.86 20.31
C GLU A 139 -27.77 -2.09 18.99
N ARG A 140 -27.98 -2.79 17.89
CA ARG A 140 -28.08 -2.20 16.57
C ARG A 140 -29.49 -1.66 16.32
N PHE A 141 -29.60 -0.47 15.77
CA PHE A 141 -30.86 0.10 15.30
C PHE A 141 -30.66 0.90 14.02
N HIS A 142 -31.76 1.18 13.32
CA HIS A 142 -31.77 1.91 12.05
C HIS A 142 -32.62 3.15 12.17
N LEU A 143 -32.24 4.18 11.43
CA LEU A 143 -32.98 5.42 11.29
C LEU A 143 -32.98 5.84 9.82
N SER A 144 -34.05 6.52 9.39
CA SER A 144 -34.02 7.24 8.13
C SER A 144 -32.91 8.30 8.17
N ARG A 145 -32.38 8.69 7.01
CA ARG A 145 -31.32 9.71 6.95
C ARG A 145 -31.66 11.01 7.70
N ALA A 146 -32.91 11.46 7.62
CA ALA A 146 -33.37 12.66 8.33
C ALA A 146 -33.35 12.49 9.86
N GLU A 147 -33.79 11.33 10.36
CA GLU A 147 -33.75 11.01 11.79
C GLU A 147 -32.33 10.78 12.29
N ALA A 148 -31.47 10.16 11.47
CA ALA A 148 -30.06 9.95 11.75
C ALA A 148 -29.31 11.28 11.91
N LEU A 149 -29.55 12.24 11.01
CA LEU A 149 -28.97 13.58 11.09
C LEU A 149 -29.44 14.30 12.35
N LYS A 150 -30.74 14.23 12.64
CA LYS A 150 -31.31 14.83 13.86
C LYS A 150 -30.68 14.23 15.12
N LEU A 151 -30.55 12.90 15.19
CA LEU A 151 -29.93 12.24 16.33
C LEU A 151 -28.47 12.68 16.50
N ALA A 152 -27.70 12.78 15.41
CA ALA A 152 -26.32 13.24 15.47
C ALA A 152 -26.21 14.70 15.96
N GLN A 153 -27.16 15.56 15.55
CA GLN A 153 -27.26 16.95 16.05
C GLN A 153 -27.63 17.00 17.52
N ASP A 154 -28.61 16.20 17.96
CA ASP A 154 -29.05 16.13 19.36
C ASP A 154 -27.94 15.60 20.29
N LEU A 155 -26.99 14.81 19.76
CA LEU A 155 -25.80 14.30 20.44
C LEU A 155 -24.57 15.23 20.33
N ASP A 156 -24.71 16.40 19.70
CA ASP A 156 -23.64 17.37 19.47
C ASP A 156 -22.44 16.79 18.69
N GLN A 157 -22.72 15.95 17.69
CA GLN A 157 -21.72 15.25 16.88
C GLN A 157 -21.61 15.86 15.48
N GLU A 158 -21.03 17.06 15.37
CA GLU A 158 -20.91 17.83 14.12
C GLU A 158 -20.23 17.05 13.00
N LEU A 159 -19.13 16.34 13.30
CA LEU A 159 -18.38 15.54 12.31
C LEU A 159 -19.24 14.39 11.75
N LYS A 160 -20.10 13.77 12.56
CA LYS A 160 -21.03 12.74 12.11
C LYS A 160 -22.12 13.34 11.24
N CYS A 161 -22.62 14.54 11.58
CA CYS A 161 -23.58 15.27 10.76
C CYS A 161 -23.01 15.52 9.35
N GLU A 162 -21.79 16.07 9.28
CA GLU A 162 -21.12 16.31 8.00
C GLU A 162 -20.91 15.00 7.22
N HIS A 163 -20.54 13.91 7.89
CA HIS A 163 -20.37 12.61 7.24
C HIS A 163 -21.69 12.05 6.68
N ILE A 164 -22.82 12.22 7.39
CA ILE A 164 -24.16 11.85 6.92
C ILE A 164 -24.57 12.67 5.68
N GLU A 165 -24.22 13.96 5.68
CA GLU A 165 -24.56 14.87 4.58
C GLU A 165 -23.72 14.61 3.33
N THR A 166 -22.43 14.34 3.51
CA THR A 166 -21.45 14.29 2.42
C THR A 166 -20.97 12.89 2.07
N GLY A 167 -20.57 12.09 3.06
CA GLY A 167 -19.96 10.77 2.84
C GLY A 167 -20.97 9.64 2.71
N LEU A 168 -22.21 9.85 3.16
CA LEU A 168 -23.30 8.87 3.13
C LEU A 168 -24.54 9.41 2.40
N ALA A 169 -24.35 10.35 1.47
CA ALA A 169 -25.43 11.04 0.80
C ALA A 169 -26.38 10.12 0.02
N ASP A 170 -25.84 8.99 -0.47
CA ASP A 170 -26.54 8.00 -1.29
C ASP A 170 -27.24 6.90 -0.47
N HIS A 171 -27.27 7.03 0.87
CA HIS A 171 -27.91 6.05 1.76
C HIS A 171 -29.17 6.64 2.39
N ASP A 172 -30.33 6.03 2.08
CA ASP A 172 -31.63 6.44 2.61
C ASP A 172 -31.83 6.07 4.09
N GLU A 173 -31.18 5.00 4.53
CA GLU A 173 -31.20 4.51 5.92
C GLU A 173 -29.79 4.30 6.44
N LEU A 174 -29.60 4.61 7.73
CA LEU A 174 -28.33 4.52 8.41
C LEU A 174 -28.48 3.69 9.69
N SER A 175 -27.47 2.89 10.00
CA SER A 175 -27.43 2.11 11.23
C SER A 175 -26.57 2.77 12.30
N PHE A 176 -27.01 2.57 13.54
CA PHE A 176 -26.33 3.02 14.75
C PHE A 176 -26.19 1.84 15.70
N TYR A 177 -25.20 1.94 16.59
CA TYR A 177 -25.05 1.02 17.71
C TYR A 177 -25.14 1.78 19.02
N ARG A 178 -25.96 1.26 19.92
CA ARG A 178 -26.03 1.69 21.31
C ARG A 178 -25.29 0.71 22.22
N GLN A 179 -24.55 1.24 23.18
CA GLN A 179 -23.98 0.48 24.29
C GLN A 179 -24.15 1.31 25.57
N GLY A 180 -25.16 0.97 26.38
CA GLY A 180 -25.56 1.81 27.52
C GLY A 180 -26.00 3.20 27.04
N GLU A 181 -25.37 4.25 27.57
CA GLU A 181 -25.62 5.64 27.15
C GLU A 181 -24.93 6.04 25.83
N PHE A 182 -23.95 5.26 25.38
CA PHE A 182 -23.19 5.60 24.18
C PHE A 182 -23.94 5.19 22.92
N VAL A 183 -23.96 6.08 21.92
CA VAL A 183 -24.55 5.83 20.61
C VAL A 183 -23.58 6.33 19.54
N ASP A 184 -23.32 5.49 18.53
CA ASP A 184 -22.42 5.85 17.44
C ASP A 184 -22.96 5.39 16.08
N LEU A 185 -22.68 6.19 15.06
CA LEU A 185 -23.00 5.90 13.66
C LEU A 185 -22.03 4.84 13.14
N CYS A 186 -22.54 3.63 12.92
CA CYS A 186 -21.71 2.49 12.60
C CYS A 186 -22.50 1.39 11.87
N ARG A 187 -21.86 0.72 10.91
CA ARG A 187 -22.42 -0.43 10.19
C ARG A 187 -22.26 -1.75 10.96
N GLY A 188 -21.22 -1.83 11.81
CA GLY A 188 -20.79 -3.03 12.50
C GLY A 188 -20.04 -4.01 11.58
N PRO A 189 -19.98 -5.30 11.93
CA PRO A 189 -20.65 -5.93 13.08
C PRO A 189 -19.93 -5.70 14.42
N HIS A 190 -20.65 -5.92 15.51
CA HIS A 190 -20.15 -5.88 16.89
C HIS A 190 -20.27 -7.25 17.59
N ILE A 191 -19.47 -7.42 18.64
CA ILE A 191 -19.60 -8.56 19.56
C ILE A 191 -20.93 -8.46 20.32
N PRO A 192 -21.54 -9.57 20.78
CA PRO A 192 -22.83 -9.54 21.47
C PRO A 192 -22.89 -8.62 22.69
N ASP A 193 -21.81 -8.58 23.48
CA ASP A 193 -21.72 -7.83 24.72
C ASP A 193 -20.28 -7.38 25.01
N ALA A 194 -20.15 -6.26 25.74
CA ALA A 194 -18.84 -5.72 26.12
C ALA A 194 -17.98 -6.70 26.93
N GLY A 195 -18.62 -7.63 27.65
CA GLY A 195 -17.96 -8.60 28.51
C GLY A 195 -17.11 -9.62 27.73
N LYS A 196 -17.29 -9.75 26.41
CA LYS A 196 -16.43 -10.58 25.54
C LYS A 196 -15.02 -10.01 25.33
N VAL A 197 -14.80 -8.73 25.59
CA VAL A 197 -13.44 -8.15 25.61
C VAL A 197 -12.73 -8.60 26.89
N LYS A 198 -11.63 -9.35 26.76
CA LYS A 198 -10.88 -9.87 27.91
C LYS A 198 -9.53 -9.21 28.14
N ALA A 199 -8.94 -8.67 27.07
CA ALA A 199 -7.65 -7.99 27.12
C ALA A 199 -7.63 -6.87 26.08
N PHE A 200 -7.23 -5.67 26.49
CA PHE A 200 -7.02 -4.53 25.61
C PHE A 200 -5.88 -3.64 26.15
N LYS A 201 -5.28 -2.85 25.27
CA LYS A 201 -4.20 -1.92 25.61
C LYS A 201 -4.20 -0.71 24.68
N LEU A 202 -4.05 0.49 25.24
CA LEU A 202 -3.76 1.70 24.47
C LEU A 202 -2.28 1.74 24.10
N LEU A 203 -1.99 2.11 22.85
CA LEU A 203 -0.65 1.99 22.27
C LEU A 203 0.03 3.35 22.09
N SER A 204 -0.65 4.31 21.48
CA SER A 204 -0.10 5.63 21.16
C SER A 204 -1.20 6.63 20.82
N VAL A 205 -0.85 7.91 20.85
CA VAL A 205 -1.70 9.01 20.37
C VAL A 205 -0.94 9.78 19.27
N ALA A 206 -1.64 10.16 18.21
CA ALA A 206 -1.08 10.91 17.09
C ALA A 206 -2.04 12.02 16.62
N GLY A 207 -1.53 13.01 15.89
CA GLY A 207 -2.39 13.95 15.16
C GLY A 207 -2.95 13.31 13.90
N SER A 208 -4.20 13.61 13.58
CA SER A 208 -4.86 13.26 12.32
C SER A 208 -5.63 14.47 11.79
N TYR A 209 -6.23 14.34 10.62
CA TYR A 209 -7.04 15.40 10.03
C TYR A 209 -8.36 14.82 9.54
N TRP A 210 -9.43 15.62 9.60
CA TRP A 210 -10.74 15.21 9.13
C TRP A 210 -10.70 14.82 7.64
N LYS A 211 -11.22 13.62 7.34
CA LYS A 211 -11.16 12.97 6.01
C LYS A 211 -9.74 12.82 5.43
N GLY A 212 -8.70 12.89 6.28
CA GLY A 212 -7.31 12.72 5.87
C GLY A 212 -6.69 13.92 5.13
N ASP A 213 -7.39 15.05 5.04
CA ASP A 213 -6.91 16.25 4.36
C ASP A 213 -6.34 17.24 5.37
N SER A 214 -5.05 17.57 5.23
CA SER A 214 -4.34 18.54 6.09
C SER A 214 -4.92 19.95 6.09
N ALA A 215 -5.76 20.31 5.11
CA ALA A 215 -6.47 21.59 5.07
C ALA A 215 -7.71 21.59 6.01
N ASN A 216 -8.18 20.43 6.43
CA ASN A 216 -9.35 20.30 7.30
C ASN A 216 -8.98 20.38 8.79
N LYS A 217 -10.01 20.31 9.64
CA LYS A 217 -9.88 20.31 11.10
C LYS A 217 -8.90 19.23 11.56
N GLY A 218 -7.93 19.64 12.39
CA GLY A 218 -7.03 18.71 13.06
C GLY A 218 -7.76 17.92 14.14
N LEU A 219 -7.44 16.63 14.23
CA LEU A 219 -8.02 15.67 15.15
C LEU A 219 -6.92 14.94 15.92
N GLN A 220 -7.29 14.23 16.99
CA GLN A 220 -6.40 13.33 17.70
C GLN A 220 -6.80 11.88 17.50
N ARG A 221 -5.86 11.08 17.01
CA ARG A 221 -6.00 9.65 16.82
C ARG A 221 -5.45 8.89 18.01
N LEU A 222 -6.31 8.17 18.73
CA LEU A 222 -5.91 7.26 19.79
C LEU A 222 -5.87 5.82 19.26
N TYR A 223 -4.72 5.16 19.37
CA TYR A 223 -4.51 3.78 18.93
C TYR A 223 -4.65 2.80 20.08
N GLY A 224 -5.30 1.67 19.82
CA GLY A 224 -5.44 0.56 20.77
C GLY A 224 -5.41 -0.82 20.11
N THR A 225 -5.32 -1.85 20.93
CA THR A 225 -5.45 -3.25 20.50
C THR A 225 -6.31 -4.04 21.49
N ALA A 226 -6.91 -5.15 21.03
CA ALA A 226 -7.74 -6.02 21.84
C ALA A 226 -7.64 -7.48 21.40
N PHE A 227 -7.75 -8.39 22.38
CA PHE A 227 -7.66 -9.85 22.22
C PHE A 227 -8.67 -10.57 23.13
N PHE A 228 -9.02 -11.81 22.75
CA PHE A 228 -9.93 -12.66 23.53
C PHE A 228 -9.29 -13.25 24.79
N ASP A 229 -7.96 -13.15 24.93
CA ASP A 229 -7.26 -13.48 26.17
C ASP A 229 -6.00 -12.63 26.38
N LYS A 230 -5.51 -12.64 27.62
CA LYS A 230 -4.34 -11.86 28.03
C LYS A 230 -3.02 -12.41 27.50
N LYS A 231 -2.95 -13.71 27.19
CA LYS A 231 -1.73 -14.36 26.72
C LYS A 231 -1.41 -13.89 25.30
N ASP A 232 -2.41 -13.87 24.43
CA ASP A 232 -2.26 -13.40 23.05
C ASP A 232 -1.95 -11.91 22.98
N MET A 233 -2.58 -11.10 23.84
CA MET A 233 -2.23 -9.68 23.96
C MET A 233 -0.79 -9.50 24.43
N GLN A 234 -0.35 -10.24 25.46
CA GLN A 234 1.02 -10.13 25.95
C GLN A 234 2.02 -10.55 24.87
N ALA A 235 1.75 -11.63 24.13
CA ALA A 235 2.58 -12.06 23.01
C ALA A 235 2.69 -10.98 21.92
N TYR A 236 1.58 -10.30 21.60
CA TYR A 236 1.59 -9.16 20.68
C TYR A 236 2.41 -7.97 21.22
N LEU A 237 2.24 -7.60 22.49
CA LEU A 237 2.99 -6.50 23.10
C LEU A 237 4.49 -6.81 23.17
N ASP A 238 4.86 -8.05 23.50
CA ASP A 238 6.24 -8.51 23.48
C ASP A 238 6.84 -8.42 22.07
N GLN A 239 6.06 -8.80 21.04
CA GLN A 239 6.46 -8.66 19.64
C GLN A 239 6.65 -7.19 19.21
N VAL A 240 5.77 -6.28 19.66
CA VAL A 240 5.89 -4.83 19.39
C VAL A 240 7.14 -4.26 20.06
N GLU A 241 7.43 -4.62 21.31
CA GLU A 241 8.63 -4.18 22.02
C GLU A 241 9.91 -4.75 21.39
N GLU A 242 9.90 -6.01 20.97
CA GLU A 242 11.01 -6.60 20.24
C GLU A 242 11.22 -5.93 18.87
N ALA A 243 10.15 -5.57 18.16
CA ALA A 243 10.24 -4.79 16.92
C ALA A 243 10.86 -3.41 17.14
N LYS A 244 10.50 -2.71 18.23
CA LYS A 244 11.12 -1.42 18.60
C LYS A 244 12.62 -1.57 18.90
N ARG A 245 13.01 -2.64 19.60
CA ARG A 245 14.43 -2.94 19.89
C ARG A 245 15.24 -3.24 18.62
N ARG A 246 14.59 -3.85 17.63
CA ARG A 246 15.17 -4.22 16.34
C ARG A 246 15.10 -3.11 15.29
N ASP A 247 14.54 -1.95 15.61
CA ASP A 247 14.39 -0.85 14.67
C ASP A 247 15.75 -0.46 14.06
N HIS A 248 15.85 -0.54 12.74
CA HIS A 248 17.11 -0.28 12.03
C HIS A 248 17.63 1.14 12.22
N ARG A 249 16.78 2.10 12.58
CA ARG A 249 17.19 3.49 12.87
C ARG A 249 17.87 3.58 14.23
N VAL A 250 17.40 2.80 15.20
CA VAL A 250 18.00 2.70 16.54
C VAL A 250 19.32 1.95 16.43
N LEU A 251 19.30 0.73 15.89
CA LEU A 251 20.47 -0.12 15.76
C LEU A 251 21.50 0.46 14.77
N GLY A 252 21.04 0.99 13.64
CA GLY A 252 21.90 1.63 12.65
C GLY A 252 22.71 2.79 13.23
N LYS A 253 22.10 3.60 14.10
CA LYS A 253 22.79 4.65 14.84
C LYS A 253 23.74 4.09 15.90
N GLN A 254 23.29 3.14 16.72
CA GLN A 254 24.11 2.52 17.77
C GLN A 254 25.38 1.86 17.21
N HIS A 255 25.27 1.21 16.06
CA HIS A 255 26.37 0.49 15.41
C HIS A 255 27.16 1.32 14.39
N ASN A 256 26.80 2.60 14.18
CA ASN A 256 27.42 3.50 13.18
C ASN A 256 27.37 2.90 11.75
N LEU A 257 26.21 2.42 11.33
CA LEU A 257 25.99 1.82 10.01
C LEU A 257 25.61 2.86 8.96
N PHE A 258 24.72 3.79 9.30
CA PHE A 258 24.31 4.90 8.43
C PHE A 258 23.91 6.12 9.25
N ALA A 259 23.80 7.27 8.59
CA ALA A 259 23.25 8.48 9.15
C ALA A 259 22.25 9.12 8.16
N ILE A 260 21.27 9.84 8.68
CA ILE A 260 20.39 10.71 7.89
C ILE A 260 20.57 12.12 8.43
N SER A 261 20.99 13.04 7.56
CA SER A 261 21.24 14.42 7.93
C SER A 261 20.18 15.32 7.31
N ASN A 262 19.58 16.20 8.12
CA ASN A 262 18.66 17.22 7.62
C ASN A 262 19.35 18.16 6.61
N ASP A 263 20.64 18.42 6.78
CA ASP A 263 21.43 19.28 5.86
C ASP A 263 21.64 18.63 4.49
N VAL A 264 21.71 17.29 4.45
CA VAL A 264 21.79 16.54 3.18
C VAL A 264 20.43 16.37 2.54
N GLY A 265 19.39 16.18 3.36
CA GLY A 265 18.02 16.02 2.94
C GLY A 265 17.39 14.71 3.43
N GLN A 266 16.09 14.76 3.73
CA GLN A 266 15.36 13.57 4.19
C GLN A 266 15.29 12.51 3.09
N GLY A 267 15.41 11.24 3.50
CA GLY A 267 15.38 10.11 2.58
C GLY A 267 16.67 9.94 1.76
N LEU A 268 17.77 10.64 2.12
CA LEU A 268 19.08 10.50 1.51
C LEU A 268 20.06 9.96 2.55
N ALA A 269 20.17 8.64 2.61
CA ALA A 269 21.01 7.97 3.60
C ALA A 269 22.50 8.11 3.31
N LEU A 270 23.27 8.48 4.34
CA LEU A 270 24.72 8.48 4.33
C LEU A 270 25.22 7.14 4.89
N TRP A 271 25.80 6.32 4.02
CA TRP A 271 26.44 5.07 4.43
C TRP A 271 27.73 5.36 5.20
N LEU A 272 27.77 4.98 6.48
CA LEU A 272 28.98 5.09 7.32
C LEU A 272 29.89 3.87 7.07
N PRO A 273 31.19 3.92 7.44
CA PRO A 273 32.16 2.89 7.04
C PRO A 273 31.73 1.44 7.30
N LYS A 274 31.07 1.16 8.43
CA LYS A 274 30.59 -0.18 8.75
C LYS A 274 29.41 -0.60 7.86
N GLY A 275 28.41 0.27 7.68
CA GLY A 275 27.29 -0.03 6.77
C GLY A 275 27.74 -0.14 5.31
N ALA A 276 28.68 0.71 4.88
CA ALA A 276 29.29 0.64 3.57
C ALA A 276 30.05 -0.69 3.36
N THR A 277 30.69 -1.22 4.40
CA THR A 277 31.34 -2.56 4.34
C THR A 277 30.30 -3.65 4.09
N VAL A 278 29.18 -3.63 4.82
CA VAL A 278 28.07 -4.59 4.63
C VAL A 278 27.52 -4.49 3.21
N ARG A 279 27.26 -3.27 2.73
CA ARG A 279 26.82 -3.01 1.36
C ARG A 279 27.80 -3.57 0.33
N ASN A 280 29.09 -3.28 0.46
CA ASN A 280 30.12 -3.77 -0.48
C ASN A 280 30.18 -5.31 -0.51
N LEU A 281 30.09 -5.98 0.63
CA LEU A 281 30.09 -7.44 0.69
C LEU A 281 28.88 -8.03 -0.06
N LEU A 282 27.71 -7.43 0.08
CA LEU A 282 26.51 -7.86 -0.65
C LEU A 282 26.63 -7.57 -2.15
N GLU A 283 27.12 -6.38 -2.53
CA GLU A 283 27.32 -6.00 -3.93
C GLU A 283 28.34 -6.92 -4.61
N ASP A 284 29.48 -7.21 -3.97
CA ASP A 284 30.49 -8.12 -4.50
C ASP A 284 29.97 -9.55 -4.64
N PHE A 285 29.24 -10.04 -3.62
CA PHE A 285 28.63 -11.36 -3.65
C PHE A 285 27.70 -11.53 -4.86
N ILE A 286 26.72 -10.64 -5.04
CA ILE A 286 25.76 -10.78 -6.14
C ILE A 286 26.45 -10.52 -7.48
N LYS A 287 27.35 -9.53 -7.58
CA LYS A 287 28.09 -9.24 -8.82
C LYS A 287 28.85 -10.46 -9.34
N GLN A 288 29.55 -11.18 -8.46
CA GLN A 288 30.25 -12.40 -8.84
C GLN A 288 29.29 -13.48 -9.35
N GLU A 289 28.15 -13.63 -8.69
CA GLU A 289 27.13 -14.61 -9.10
C GLU A 289 26.48 -14.24 -10.43
N LEU A 290 26.19 -12.96 -10.66
CA LEU A 290 25.65 -12.45 -11.91
C LEU A 290 26.59 -12.73 -13.08
N LEU A 291 27.90 -12.53 -12.90
CA LEU A 291 28.90 -12.85 -13.93
C LEU A 291 28.93 -14.34 -14.25
N ARG A 292 28.85 -15.23 -13.25
CA ARG A 292 28.79 -16.69 -13.47
C ARG A 292 27.54 -17.11 -14.25
N ARG A 293 26.44 -16.39 -14.07
CA ARG A 293 25.16 -16.61 -14.78
C ARG A 293 25.06 -15.88 -16.12
N GLY A 294 26.15 -15.28 -16.60
CA GLY A 294 26.19 -14.64 -17.92
C GLY A 294 25.46 -13.30 -18.00
N TYR A 295 25.33 -12.58 -16.88
CA TYR A 295 24.92 -11.17 -16.90
C TYR A 295 26.10 -10.27 -17.30
N ASN A 296 25.78 -9.26 -18.10
CA ASN A 296 26.72 -8.27 -18.59
C ASN A 296 26.61 -7.00 -17.73
N PRO A 297 27.66 -6.63 -16.97
CA PRO A 297 27.63 -5.41 -16.17
C PRO A 297 27.63 -4.18 -17.08
N VAL A 298 26.77 -3.21 -16.77
CA VAL A 298 26.68 -1.91 -17.46
C VAL A 298 26.59 -0.78 -16.43
N TYR A 299 26.81 0.45 -16.88
CA TYR A 299 26.68 1.67 -16.08
C TYR A 299 25.93 2.72 -16.89
N SER A 300 24.87 3.30 -16.32
CA SER A 300 24.07 4.33 -16.97
C SER A 300 24.09 5.65 -16.19
N PRO A 301 23.97 6.81 -16.87
CA PRO A 301 23.88 8.11 -16.19
C PRO A 301 22.72 8.19 -15.19
N HIS A 302 22.84 9.09 -14.20
CA HIS A 302 21.78 9.36 -13.22
C HIS A 302 20.71 10.34 -13.73
N VAL A 303 20.98 11.01 -14.86
CA VAL A 303 20.09 11.97 -15.50
C VAL A 303 19.80 11.54 -16.92
N GLY A 304 18.55 11.71 -17.34
CA GLY A 304 18.10 11.44 -18.71
C GLY A 304 17.22 12.57 -19.22
N ARG A 305 17.16 12.75 -20.53
CA ARG A 305 16.21 13.72 -21.13
C ARG A 305 14.77 13.36 -20.78
N VAL A 306 13.91 14.34 -20.54
CA VAL A 306 12.48 14.11 -20.24
C VAL A 306 11.82 13.25 -21.34
N GLU A 307 12.20 13.45 -22.62
CA GLU A 307 11.65 12.70 -23.75
C GLU A 307 11.91 11.18 -23.67
N LEU A 308 12.99 10.75 -23.01
CA LEU A 308 13.26 9.33 -22.77
C LEU A 308 12.15 8.73 -21.91
N TYR A 309 11.73 9.47 -20.88
CA TYR A 309 10.70 9.03 -19.94
C TYR A 309 9.29 9.15 -20.52
N GLU A 310 9.04 10.18 -21.36
CA GLU A 310 7.81 10.28 -22.17
C GLU A 310 7.65 9.05 -23.08
N THR A 311 8.72 8.68 -23.79
CA THR A 311 8.73 7.50 -24.66
C THR A 311 8.43 6.24 -23.86
N SER A 312 9.12 6.06 -22.72
CA SER A 312 8.95 4.90 -21.86
C SER A 312 7.57 4.78 -21.19
N GLY A 313 6.80 5.88 -21.13
CA GLY A 313 5.55 5.92 -20.38
C GLY A 313 5.72 6.17 -18.89
N HIS A 314 6.93 6.48 -18.41
CA HIS A 314 7.14 6.89 -17.01
C HIS A 314 6.83 8.38 -16.78
N PHE A 315 6.63 9.14 -17.85
CA PHE A 315 6.18 10.53 -17.79
C PHE A 315 4.99 10.73 -18.73
N PRO A 316 3.87 11.34 -18.29
CA PRO A 316 3.66 11.95 -16.97
C PRO A 316 3.15 10.99 -15.89
N TYR A 317 2.92 9.70 -16.16
CA TYR A 317 2.24 8.79 -15.22
C TYR A 317 2.91 8.63 -13.84
N TYR A 318 4.23 8.80 -13.72
CA TYR A 318 4.96 8.80 -12.44
C TYR A 318 5.41 10.19 -11.98
N ARG A 319 4.88 11.25 -12.58
CA ARG A 319 5.36 12.63 -12.36
C ARG A 319 5.29 13.03 -10.88
N GLU A 320 4.25 12.62 -10.18
CA GLU A 320 4.08 12.92 -8.74
C GLU A 320 5.12 12.22 -7.85
N SER A 321 5.66 11.09 -8.30
CA SER A 321 6.72 10.32 -7.61
C SER A 321 8.13 10.61 -8.17
N GLN A 322 8.28 11.61 -9.04
CA GLN A 322 9.55 12.01 -9.64
C GLN A 322 9.99 13.37 -9.12
N PHE A 323 11.31 13.58 -9.05
CA PHE A 323 11.84 14.92 -8.82
C PHE A 323 11.47 15.82 -10.00
N ALA A 324 11.25 17.10 -9.73
CA ALA A 324 10.94 18.08 -10.76
C ALA A 324 12.04 18.08 -11.86
N PRO A 325 11.68 18.27 -13.13
CA PRO A 325 12.67 18.35 -14.20
C PRO A 325 13.68 19.47 -13.96
N LEU A 326 14.94 19.19 -14.31
CA LEU A 326 16.01 20.17 -14.42
C LEU A 326 15.90 20.85 -15.78
N PHE A 327 15.54 22.13 -15.79
CA PHE A 327 15.38 22.90 -17.03
C PHE A 327 16.66 23.67 -17.36
N GLY A 328 17.12 23.59 -18.61
CA GLY A 328 18.22 24.40 -19.12
C GLY A 328 17.83 25.86 -19.38
N HIS A 329 16.54 26.12 -19.63
CA HIS A 329 16.02 27.47 -19.79
C HIS A 329 15.48 28.02 -18.45
N PRO A 330 15.81 29.27 -18.04
CA PRO A 330 15.37 29.86 -16.77
C PRO A 330 13.84 29.85 -16.57
N ALA A 331 13.08 30.13 -17.63
CA ALA A 331 11.61 30.07 -17.62
C ALA A 331 11.01 28.64 -17.58
N GLY A 332 11.81 27.58 -17.64
CA GLY A 332 11.29 26.21 -17.79
C GLY A 332 10.38 25.77 -16.63
N ALA A 333 10.80 25.98 -15.39
CA ALA A 333 9.99 25.66 -14.22
C ALA A 333 8.70 26.49 -14.14
N LEU A 334 8.76 27.76 -14.57
CA LEU A 334 7.59 28.64 -14.66
C LEU A 334 6.56 28.12 -15.68
N VAL A 335 7.03 27.74 -16.88
CA VAL A 335 6.19 27.18 -17.95
C VAL A 335 5.58 25.85 -17.53
N ASP A 336 6.36 24.98 -16.88
CA ASP A 336 5.89 23.68 -16.43
C ASP A 336 4.85 23.79 -15.31
N HIS A 337 5.04 24.72 -14.36
CA HIS A 337 4.03 25.05 -13.36
C HIS A 337 2.75 25.63 -13.99
N TRP A 338 2.90 26.53 -14.97
CA TRP A 338 1.75 27.10 -15.68
C TRP A 338 0.92 26.05 -16.41
N LYS A 339 1.56 25.02 -16.99
CA LYS A 339 0.85 23.88 -17.60
C LYS A 339 -0.02 23.13 -16.59
N SER A 340 0.48 22.88 -15.38
CA SER A 340 -0.33 22.24 -14.33
C SER A 340 -1.55 23.09 -13.94
N ARG A 341 -1.41 24.43 -13.94
CA ARG A 341 -2.55 25.35 -13.71
C ARG A 341 -3.56 25.39 -14.85
N ILE A 342 -3.13 25.08 -16.07
CA ILE A 342 -4.07 24.93 -17.19
C ILE A 342 -4.86 23.63 -17.04
N GLU A 343 -4.19 22.56 -16.65
CA GLU A 343 -4.77 21.22 -16.46
C GLU A 343 -5.77 21.18 -15.30
N ASP A 344 -5.49 21.85 -14.18
CA ASP A 344 -6.40 21.92 -13.03
C ASP A 344 -7.52 22.99 -13.18
N GLY A 345 -7.51 23.76 -14.27
CA GLY A 345 -8.49 24.80 -14.55
C GLY A 345 -8.38 26.06 -13.67
N SER A 346 -7.34 26.20 -12.85
CA SER A 346 -7.14 27.30 -11.89
C SER A 346 -6.65 28.61 -12.52
N ILE A 347 -7.07 28.93 -13.75
CA ILE A 347 -6.59 30.10 -14.50
C ILE A 347 -7.51 31.31 -14.27
N LYS A 348 -6.91 32.46 -13.93
CA LYS A 348 -7.56 33.79 -14.02
C LYS A 348 -6.81 34.63 -15.04
N GLU A 349 -7.49 35.57 -15.72
CA GLU A 349 -6.89 36.42 -16.76
C GLU A 349 -5.64 37.17 -16.26
N GLN A 350 -5.70 37.70 -15.04
CA GLN A 350 -4.55 38.37 -14.41
C GLN A 350 -3.36 37.42 -14.25
N HIS A 351 -3.57 36.16 -13.83
CA HIS A 351 -2.50 35.19 -13.65
C HIS A 351 -1.81 34.85 -14.99
N GLU A 352 -2.55 34.83 -16.10
CA GLU A 352 -1.99 34.54 -17.42
C GLU A 352 -1.14 35.71 -17.93
N ALA A 353 -1.55 36.95 -17.65
CA ALA A 353 -0.75 38.13 -17.93
C ALA A 353 0.56 38.13 -17.13
N ASP A 354 0.48 37.83 -15.83
CA ASP A 354 1.64 37.76 -14.92
C ASP A 354 2.61 36.65 -15.34
N PHE A 355 2.09 35.47 -15.71
CA PHE A 355 2.89 34.37 -16.26
C PHE A 355 3.69 34.80 -17.49
N LEU A 356 3.03 35.41 -18.48
CA LEU A 356 3.70 35.81 -19.71
C LEU A 356 4.74 36.90 -19.47
N ALA A 357 4.44 37.87 -18.60
CA ALA A 357 5.40 38.91 -18.22
C ALA A 357 6.64 38.30 -17.56
N ALA A 358 6.47 37.39 -16.61
CA ALA A 358 7.56 36.68 -15.94
C ALA A 358 8.36 35.78 -16.91
N ALA A 359 7.68 35.11 -17.85
CA ALA A 359 8.35 34.29 -18.85
C ALA A 359 9.24 35.11 -19.78
N VAL A 360 8.78 36.29 -20.21
CA VAL A 360 9.57 37.23 -21.03
C VAL A 360 10.76 37.78 -20.25
N ASP A 361 10.57 38.14 -18.98
CA ASP A 361 11.65 38.60 -18.09
C ASP A 361 12.74 37.52 -17.93
N LEU A 362 12.33 36.25 -17.85
CA LEU A 362 13.21 35.08 -17.84
C LEU A 362 13.75 34.68 -19.23
N GLY A 363 13.50 35.48 -20.27
CA GLY A 363 14.05 35.32 -21.61
C GLY A 363 13.31 34.34 -22.53
N ALA A 364 12.11 33.87 -22.16
CA ALA A 364 11.32 32.98 -23.01
C ALA A 364 10.56 33.77 -24.09
N ASP A 365 10.76 33.39 -25.36
CA ASP A 365 9.90 33.87 -26.45
C ASP A 365 8.59 33.08 -26.48
N LEU A 366 7.57 33.66 -25.84
CA LEU A 366 6.18 33.19 -25.87
C LEU A 366 5.27 34.16 -26.64
N SER A 367 5.82 34.96 -27.56
CA SER A 367 5.06 35.98 -28.31
C SER A 367 3.88 35.42 -29.10
N ALA A 368 3.98 34.15 -29.54
CA ALA A 368 2.94 33.43 -30.26
C ALA A 368 1.99 32.61 -29.36
N TYR A 369 2.02 32.80 -28.03
CA TYR A 369 1.17 32.06 -27.11
C TYR A 369 -0.32 32.33 -27.36
N PRO A 370 -1.15 31.30 -27.61
CA PRO A 370 -2.52 31.47 -28.09
C PRO A 370 -3.51 31.69 -26.93
N LYS A 371 -3.51 32.90 -26.34
CA LYS A 371 -4.35 33.26 -25.17
C LYS A 371 -5.84 32.89 -25.33
N ALA A 372 -6.41 33.15 -26.50
CA ALA A 372 -7.83 32.94 -26.78
C ALA A 372 -8.19 31.50 -27.21
N ALA A 373 -7.22 30.59 -27.26
CA ALA A 373 -7.45 29.21 -27.68
C ALA A 373 -7.87 28.30 -26.52
N SER A 374 -8.22 27.06 -26.86
CA SER A 374 -8.58 26.05 -25.86
C SER A 374 -7.44 25.79 -24.85
N ALA A 375 -7.77 25.20 -23.70
CA ALA A 375 -6.75 24.74 -22.76
C ALA A 375 -5.77 23.76 -23.43
N GLU A 376 -6.29 22.86 -24.27
CA GLU A 376 -5.49 21.89 -25.02
C GLU A 376 -4.50 22.56 -25.99
N ASP A 377 -4.94 23.55 -26.76
CA ASP A 377 -4.07 24.29 -27.69
C ASP A 377 -2.98 25.08 -26.97
N ARG A 378 -3.33 25.69 -25.84
CA ARG A 378 -2.36 26.41 -24.98
C ARG A 378 -1.33 25.44 -24.40
N MET A 379 -1.76 24.28 -23.89
CA MET A 379 -0.85 23.23 -23.44
C MET A 379 0.03 22.69 -24.56
N ALA A 380 -0.51 22.47 -25.75
CA ALA A 380 0.23 22.00 -26.92
C ALA A 380 1.33 22.99 -27.33
N PHE A 381 1.03 24.30 -27.31
CA PHE A 381 2.02 25.35 -27.55
C PHE A 381 3.16 25.30 -26.53
N LEU A 382 2.85 25.24 -25.24
CA LEU A 382 3.86 25.21 -24.17
C LEU A 382 4.69 23.92 -24.20
N ARG A 383 4.08 22.76 -24.46
CA ARG A 383 4.79 21.48 -24.66
C ARG A 383 5.74 21.56 -25.85
N LYS A 384 5.34 22.21 -26.95
CA LYS A 384 6.20 22.44 -28.11
C LYS A 384 7.41 23.30 -27.74
N TRP A 385 7.18 24.41 -27.02
CA TRP A 385 8.25 25.28 -26.56
C TRP A 385 9.22 24.54 -25.62
N GLU A 386 8.71 23.79 -24.64
CA GLU A 386 9.54 23.00 -23.72
C GLU A 386 10.41 21.96 -24.42
N ARG A 387 9.88 21.28 -25.45
CA ARG A 387 10.63 20.28 -26.23
C ARG A 387 11.78 20.89 -27.04
N GLN A 388 11.76 22.20 -27.27
CA GLN A 388 12.87 22.94 -27.88
C GLN A 388 13.93 23.32 -26.85
N GLN A 389 13.61 23.25 -25.55
CA GLN A 389 14.55 23.50 -24.48
C GLN A 389 15.20 22.22 -23.99
N GLU A 390 16.38 22.34 -23.38
CA GLU A 390 16.98 21.24 -22.64
C GLU A 390 16.21 21.01 -21.33
N ARG A 391 15.80 19.77 -21.10
CA ARG A 391 15.13 19.36 -19.86
C ARG A 391 15.51 17.93 -19.51
N TYR A 392 15.93 17.75 -18.27
CA TYR A 392 16.43 16.48 -17.75
C TYR A 392 15.65 16.06 -16.51
N LEU A 393 15.62 14.76 -16.24
CA LEU A 393 15.09 14.18 -15.00
C LEU A 393 16.16 13.33 -14.36
N LEU A 394 16.25 13.39 -13.03
CA LEU A 394 16.89 12.33 -12.25
C LEU A 394 16.15 11.03 -12.55
N LYS A 395 16.89 9.96 -12.88
CA LYS A 395 16.26 8.71 -13.30
C LYS A 395 15.47 8.09 -12.15
N PRO A 396 14.17 7.79 -12.32
CA PRO A 396 13.39 7.06 -11.31
C PRO A 396 13.56 5.54 -11.40
N MET A 397 14.19 5.07 -12.48
CA MET A 397 14.43 3.67 -12.81
C MET A 397 15.48 3.52 -13.92
N ASN A 398 16.08 2.33 -14.04
CA ASN A 398 17.16 2.06 -14.99
C ASN A 398 16.67 1.58 -16.36
N CYS A 399 15.46 1.00 -16.46
CA CYS A 399 14.97 0.35 -17.68
C CYS A 399 15.11 1.19 -18.96
N PRO A 400 14.80 2.50 -19.02
CA PRO A 400 14.90 3.24 -20.28
C PRO A 400 16.34 3.39 -20.75
N HIS A 401 17.31 3.40 -19.84
CA HIS A 401 18.73 3.48 -20.19
C HIS A 401 19.24 2.13 -20.71
N HIS A 402 18.84 1.01 -20.09
CA HIS A 402 19.22 -0.33 -20.54
C HIS A 402 18.63 -0.64 -21.92
N VAL A 403 17.42 -0.13 -22.21
CA VAL A 403 16.83 -0.14 -23.56
C VAL A 403 17.74 0.58 -24.57
N GLN A 404 18.26 1.77 -24.25
CA GLN A 404 19.18 2.46 -25.16
C GLN A 404 20.47 1.66 -25.39
N MET A 405 20.99 1.01 -24.35
CA MET A 405 22.17 0.12 -24.45
C MET A 405 21.89 -1.11 -25.33
N TYR A 406 20.70 -1.70 -25.21
CA TYR A 406 20.27 -2.78 -26.09
C TYR A 406 20.25 -2.31 -27.56
N LYS A 407 19.64 -1.14 -27.83
CA LYS A 407 19.53 -0.52 -29.17
C LYS A 407 20.86 -0.08 -29.79
N ALA A 408 21.90 0.10 -28.99
CA ALA A 408 23.18 0.59 -29.47
C ALA A 408 23.88 -0.39 -30.44
N GLN A 409 23.42 -1.64 -30.52
CA GLN A 409 23.95 -2.66 -31.41
C GLN A 409 22.81 -3.42 -32.10
N PRO A 410 22.93 -3.74 -33.39
CA PRO A 410 22.05 -4.71 -34.03
C PRO A 410 22.08 -6.06 -33.30
N ARG A 411 20.95 -6.76 -33.24
CA ARG A 411 20.81 -8.05 -32.55
C ARG A 411 20.26 -9.12 -33.48
N SER A 412 20.83 -10.31 -33.41
CA SER A 412 20.27 -11.55 -33.97
C SER A 412 19.61 -12.36 -32.86
N TYR A 413 18.67 -13.25 -33.21
CA TYR A 413 18.10 -14.23 -32.27
C TYR A 413 19.17 -15.08 -31.58
N ARG A 414 20.36 -15.24 -32.20
CA ARG A 414 21.52 -15.95 -31.62
C ARG A 414 22.23 -15.17 -30.52
N ASP A 415 22.06 -13.86 -30.48
CA ASP A 415 22.62 -13.00 -29.43
C ASP A 415 21.74 -12.99 -28.18
N LEU A 416 20.49 -13.44 -28.29
CA LEU A 416 19.55 -13.53 -27.18
C LEU A 416 19.69 -14.88 -26.45
N PRO A 417 19.66 -14.90 -25.11
CA PRO A 417 19.26 -13.80 -24.21
C PRO A 417 20.39 -12.79 -23.94
N VAL A 418 20.06 -11.49 -24.02
CA VAL A 418 20.94 -10.40 -23.56
C VAL A 418 20.54 -10.03 -22.14
N ARG A 419 21.48 -10.11 -21.19
CA ARG A 419 21.22 -9.80 -19.77
C ARG A 419 22.07 -8.62 -19.34
N LEU A 420 21.48 -7.43 -19.17
CA LEU A 420 22.19 -6.23 -18.72
C LEU A 420 21.95 -6.02 -17.23
N ALA A 421 23.01 -5.91 -16.43
CA ALA A 421 22.92 -5.73 -14.97
C ALA A 421 23.66 -4.47 -14.51
N GLU A 422 23.08 -3.75 -13.57
CA GLU A 422 23.65 -2.51 -13.01
C GLU A 422 23.25 -2.38 -11.55
N PHE A 423 24.19 -1.97 -10.69
CA PHE A 423 23.83 -1.37 -9.40
C PHE A 423 23.34 0.06 -9.64
N GLY A 424 22.13 0.17 -10.17
CA GLY A 424 21.62 1.42 -10.71
C GLY A 424 21.02 2.30 -9.63
N THR A 425 21.65 3.44 -9.35
CA THR A 425 21.12 4.44 -8.41
C THR A 425 20.03 5.28 -9.06
N VAL A 426 18.85 5.27 -8.45
CA VAL A 426 17.63 5.94 -8.92
C VAL A 426 17.07 6.86 -7.84
N TYR A 427 16.23 7.80 -8.27
CA TYR A 427 15.68 8.83 -7.40
C TYR A 427 14.16 8.91 -7.52
N ARG A 428 13.46 8.87 -6.39
CA ARG A 428 12.00 8.96 -6.29
C ARG A 428 11.61 10.06 -5.31
N HIS A 429 10.66 10.89 -5.70
CA HIS A 429 10.16 11.98 -4.87
C HIS A 429 9.07 11.48 -3.93
N GLU A 430 9.45 10.59 -3.02
CA GLU A 430 8.57 10.10 -1.94
C GLU A 430 8.18 11.27 -1.02
N GLN A 431 6.92 11.30 -0.58
CA GLN A 431 6.43 12.39 0.27
C GLN A 431 7.13 12.35 1.62
N SER A 432 7.40 13.52 2.22
CA SER A 432 8.21 13.59 3.44
C SER A 432 7.63 12.78 4.61
N GLY A 433 6.29 12.66 4.70
CA GLY A 433 5.61 11.85 5.70
C GLY A 433 5.71 10.34 5.47
N GLU A 434 6.14 9.90 4.29
CA GLU A 434 6.27 8.48 3.93
C GLU A 434 7.69 7.94 4.16
N LEU A 435 8.68 8.84 4.33
CA LEU A 435 10.08 8.46 4.49
C LEU A 435 10.30 7.72 5.82
N ASN A 436 11.04 6.61 5.77
CA ASN A 436 11.32 5.81 6.96
C ASN A 436 12.74 5.23 6.88
N GLY A 437 13.68 5.90 7.55
CA GLY A 437 15.05 5.42 7.73
C GLY A 437 15.68 4.98 6.41
N MET A 438 16.00 3.69 6.32
CA MET A 438 16.53 3.01 5.13
C MET A 438 15.46 2.27 4.32
N LEU A 439 14.27 2.06 4.89
CA LEU A 439 13.21 1.24 4.30
C LEU A 439 12.43 1.96 3.20
N ARG A 440 12.28 3.29 3.32
CA ARG A 440 11.66 4.16 2.30
C ARG A 440 12.45 5.45 2.19
N VAL A 441 13.15 5.59 1.06
CA VAL A 441 14.16 6.62 0.79
C VAL A 441 13.93 7.28 -0.57
N ARG A 442 14.48 8.46 -0.79
CA ARG A 442 14.41 9.19 -2.07
C ARG A 442 15.54 8.83 -3.02
N GLY A 443 16.72 8.52 -2.50
CA GLY A 443 17.86 8.04 -3.28
C GLY A 443 18.16 6.59 -2.90
N LEU A 444 18.11 5.69 -3.88
CA LEU A 444 18.33 4.26 -3.65
C LEU A 444 19.14 3.62 -4.78
N THR A 445 19.88 2.56 -4.46
CA THR A 445 20.60 1.75 -5.45
C THR A 445 20.03 0.35 -5.51
N GLN A 446 19.64 -0.10 -6.70
CA GLN A 446 19.08 -1.43 -6.89
C GLN A 446 20.06 -2.36 -7.60
N ASP A 447 20.06 -3.65 -7.26
CA ASP A 447 20.79 -4.71 -7.98
C ASP A 447 20.07 -5.12 -9.28
N ASP A 448 19.71 -4.09 -10.05
CA ASP A 448 18.75 -4.11 -11.15
C ASP A 448 19.33 -4.81 -12.39
N ALA A 449 18.47 -5.50 -13.12
CA ALA A 449 18.84 -6.04 -14.42
C ALA A 449 17.63 -6.16 -15.35
N HIS A 450 17.93 -5.97 -16.63
CA HIS A 450 16.98 -6.09 -17.73
C HIS A 450 17.48 -7.15 -18.70
N LEU A 451 16.70 -8.22 -18.83
CA LEU A 451 16.95 -9.28 -19.78
C LEU A 451 16.09 -9.04 -21.02
N PHE A 452 16.68 -9.21 -22.20
CA PHE A 452 16.00 -9.15 -23.48
C PHE A 452 16.06 -10.55 -24.07
N VAL A 453 14.88 -11.12 -24.33
CA VAL A 453 14.71 -12.54 -24.63
C VAL A 453 13.75 -12.70 -25.80
N THR A 454 13.82 -13.83 -26.51
CA THR A 454 12.78 -14.19 -27.47
C THR A 454 11.53 -14.69 -26.73
N PRO A 455 10.32 -14.67 -27.34
CA PRO A 455 9.11 -15.18 -26.69
C PRO A 455 9.22 -16.62 -26.19
N ASP A 456 9.92 -17.50 -26.92
CA ASP A 456 10.17 -18.89 -26.55
C ASP A 456 11.16 -19.06 -25.39
N GLN A 457 12.01 -18.06 -25.13
CA GLN A 457 12.97 -18.06 -24.01
C GLN A 457 12.36 -17.57 -22.68
N VAL A 458 11.19 -16.90 -22.71
CA VAL A 458 10.60 -16.23 -21.53
C VAL A 458 10.47 -17.18 -20.33
N GLN A 459 9.88 -18.36 -20.54
CA GLN A 459 9.64 -19.31 -19.44
C GLN A 459 10.94 -19.75 -18.76
N HIS A 460 11.97 -20.05 -19.55
CA HIS A 460 13.27 -20.49 -19.04
C HIS A 460 13.98 -19.36 -18.29
N GLU A 461 14.10 -18.18 -18.90
CA GLU A 461 14.79 -17.04 -18.29
C GLU A 461 14.08 -16.52 -17.05
N PHE A 462 12.74 -16.55 -17.01
CA PHE A 462 11.99 -16.19 -15.82
C PHE A 462 12.26 -17.20 -14.68
N THR A 463 12.27 -18.50 -14.98
CA THR A 463 12.62 -19.55 -14.00
C THR A 463 14.03 -19.32 -13.43
N ASP A 464 15.01 -19.06 -14.30
CA ASP A 464 16.40 -18.80 -13.90
C ASP A 464 16.52 -17.55 -13.00
N THR A 465 15.71 -16.51 -13.24
CA THR A 465 15.65 -15.34 -12.36
C THR A 465 15.03 -15.66 -11.00
N LEU A 466 13.99 -16.49 -10.93
CA LEU A 466 13.43 -16.94 -9.65
C LEU A 466 14.45 -17.77 -8.86
N ASP A 467 15.19 -18.64 -9.53
CA ASP A 467 16.26 -19.42 -8.90
C ASP A 467 17.44 -18.56 -8.43
N LEU A 468 17.72 -17.45 -9.10
CA LEU A 468 18.66 -16.45 -8.61
C LEU A 468 18.15 -15.81 -7.31
N VAL A 469 16.88 -15.38 -7.24
CA VAL A 469 16.32 -14.79 -6.01
C VAL A 469 16.37 -15.80 -4.86
N LYS A 470 15.95 -17.05 -5.11
CA LYS A 470 16.01 -18.14 -4.12
C LYS A 470 17.44 -18.38 -3.61
N PHE A 471 18.42 -18.40 -4.52
CA PHE A 471 19.83 -18.55 -4.15
C PHE A 471 20.30 -17.40 -3.26
N VAL A 472 19.94 -16.16 -3.60
CA VAL A 472 20.30 -14.96 -2.82
C VAL A 472 19.68 -15.01 -1.43
N LEU A 473 18.36 -15.22 -1.33
CA LEU A 473 17.66 -15.29 -0.04
C LEU A 473 18.22 -16.40 0.85
N LYS A 474 18.45 -17.60 0.30
CA LYS A 474 19.09 -18.70 1.03
C LYS A 474 20.50 -18.34 1.52
N SER A 475 21.29 -17.65 0.68
CA SER A 475 22.68 -17.30 1.02
C SER A 475 22.78 -16.31 2.17
N VAL A 476 21.74 -15.49 2.39
CA VAL A 476 21.67 -14.56 3.52
C VAL A 476 20.82 -15.10 4.69
N GLY A 477 20.44 -16.38 4.67
CA GLY A 477 19.68 -17.03 5.76
C GLY A 477 18.18 -16.71 5.79
N LEU A 478 17.61 -16.18 4.70
CA LEU A 478 16.19 -15.86 4.58
C LEU A 478 15.46 -17.02 3.88
N GLU A 479 15.06 -18.04 4.64
CA GLU A 479 14.41 -19.24 4.11
C GLU A 479 12.87 -19.22 4.25
N ASP A 480 12.33 -18.38 5.14
CA ASP A 480 10.88 -18.23 5.34
C ASP A 480 10.33 -17.14 4.41
N TYR A 481 9.81 -17.57 3.25
CA TYR A 481 9.16 -16.68 2.30
C TYR A 481 8.04 -17.38 1.54
N ARG A 482 7.10 -16.57 1.05
CA ARG A 482 6.10 -16.96 0.04
C ARG A 482 6.25 -16.08 -1.19
N VAL A 483 5.73 -16.55 -2.32
CA VAL A 483 5.66 -15.73 -3.53
C VAL A 483 4.27 -15.13 -3.69
N GLN A 484 4.20 -13.90 -4.16
CA GLN A 484 2.97 -13.26 -4.55
C GLN A 484 2.98 -13.08 -6.07
N LEU A 485 1.98 -13.65 -6.74
CA LEU A 485 1.72 -13.37 -8.16
C LEU A 485 0.80 -12.16 -8.25
N SER A 486 1.39 -11.01 -8.53
CA SER A 486 0.68 -9.74 -8.64
C SER A 486 0.12 -9.58 -10.07
N LYS A 487 -1.20 -9.55 -10.17
CA LYS A 487 -1.99 -9.49 -11.41
C LYS A 487 -2.62 -8.10 -11.60
N ARG A 488 -3.08 -7.82 -12.81
CA ARG A 488 -3.85 -6.59 -13.07
C ARG A 488 -5.20 -6.63 -12.34
N ASP A 489 -5.71 -5.45 -12.06
CA ASP A 489 -7.14 -5.23 -11.85
C ASP A 489 -7.78 -4.91 -13.21
N PRO A 490 -8.66 -5.78 -13.75
CA PRO A 490 -9.31 -5.56 -15.04
C PRO A 490 -10.18 -4.29 -15.11
N GLN A 491 -10.58 -3.73 -13.96
CA GLN A 491 -11.42 -2.53 -13.88
C GLN A 491 -10.62 -1.23 -13.82
N SER A 492 -9.29 -1.30 -13.68
CA SER A 492 -8.42 -0.13 -13.57
C SER A 492 -7.88 0.32 -14.93
N ASP A 493 -7.82 1.63 -15.13
CA ASP A 493 -7.21 2.31 -16.28
C ASP A 493 -5.68 2.48 -16.18
N LYS A 494 -5.09 2.01 -15.07
CA LYS A 494 -3.64 2.09 -14.80
C LYS A 494 -2.81 1.27 -15.78
N TYR A 495 -3.32 0.15 -16.29
CA TYR A 495 -2.53 -0.84 -17.01
C TYR A 495 -2.40 -0.51 -18.50
N VAL A 496 -1.18 -0.61 -19.03
CA VAL A 496 -0.90 -0.39 -20.47
C VAL A 496 -0.72 -1.72 -21.20
N GLY A 497 -1.03 -1.74 -22.50
CA GLY A 497 -0.99 -2.96 -23.32
C GLY A 497 -2.38 -3.58 -23.53
N SER A 498 -2.48 -4.56 -24.44
CA SER A 498 -3.76 -5.18 -24.79
C SER A 498 -4.22 -6.22 -23.75
N PRO A 499 -5.53 -6.46 -23.61
CA PRO A 499 -6.06 -7.50 -22.72
C PRO A 499 -5.42 -8.87 -22.93
N GLU A 500 -5.22 -9.27 -24.18
CA GLU A 500 -4.69 -10.58 -24.57
C GLU A 500 -3.22 -10.75 -24.17
N LEU A 501 -2.44 -9.67 -24.27
CA LEU A 501 -1.04 -9.68 -23.91
C LEU A 501 -0.85 -9.89 -22.40
N TRP A 502 -1.69 -9.25 -21.60
CA TRP A 502 -1.75 -9.45 -20.16
C TRP A 502 -2.20 -10.86 -19.78
N ASP A 503 -3.25 -11.40 -20.41
CA ASP A 503 -3.70 -12.76 -20.13
C ASP A 503 -2.59 -13.78 -20.43
N SER A 504 -1.85 -13.56 -21.52
CA SER A 504 -0.67 -14.34 -21.87
C SER A 504 0.46 -14.21 -20.85
N ALA A 505 0.77 -12.98 -20.41
CA ALA A 505 1.81 -12.70 -19.41
C ALA A 505 1.49 -13.35 -18.06
N GLU A 506 0.26 -13.17 -17.57
CA GLU A 506 -0.21 -13.74 -16.30
C GLU A 506 -0.28 -15.26 -16.36
N GLY A 507 -0.75 -15.82 -17.49
CA GLY A 507 -0.75 -17.26 -17.73
C GLY A 507 0.66 -17.85 -17.73
N THR A 508 1.62 -17.16 -18.36
CA THR A 508 3.03 -17.58 -18.38
C THR A 508 3.63 -17.57 -16.98
N LEU A 509 3.44 -16.48 -16.21
CA LEU A 509 3.96 -16.39 -14.85
C LEU A 509 3.35 -17.44 -13.92
N ARG A 510 2.03 -17.66 -14.00
CA ARG A 510 1.36 -18.72 -13.25
C ARG A 510 1.95 -20.09 -13.58
N GLY A 511 2.10 -20.41 -14.86
CA GLY A 511 2.68 -21.68 -15.29
C GLY A 511 4.12 -21.90 -14.81
N VAL A 512 4.95 -20.84 -14.78
CA VAL A 512 6.30 -20.89 -14.20
C VAL A 512 6.24 -21.16 -12.69
N LEU A 513 5.36 -20.47 -11.97
CA LEU A 513 5.22 -20.62 -10.52
C LEU A 513 4.70 -22.02 -10.14
N ASP A 514 3.71 -22.55 -10.86
CA ASP A 514 3.19 -23.91 -10.68
C ASP A 514 4.30 -24.97 -10.84
N GLN A 515 5.19 -24.79 -11.82
CA GLN A 515 6.31 -25.70 -12.08
C GLN A 515 7.47 -25.53 -11.10
N SER A 516 7.63 -24.34 -10.52
CA SER A 516 8.73 -24.03 -9.60
C SER A 516 8.61 -24.71 -8.23
N GLY A 517 7.43 -25.24 -7.90
CA GLY A 517 7.11 -25.81 -6.59
C GLY A 517 7.05 -24.78 -5.45
N LEU A 518 6.98 -23.48 -5.78
CA LEU A 518 6.89 -22.40 -4.81
C LEU A 518 5.44 -22.27 -4.31
N ASN A 519 5.29 -22.03 -3.01
CA ASN A 519 4.00 -21.60 -2.45
C ASN A 519 3.75 -20.16 -2.89
N PHE A 520 2.70 -19.95 -3.68
CA PHE A 520 2.32 -18.61 -4.12
C PHE A 520 0.83 -18.30 -3.93
N THR A 521 0.54 -17.00 -3.82
CA THR A 521 -0.83 -16.46 -3.76
C THR A 521 -1.02 -15.46 -4.88
N GLU A 522 -2.18 -15.48 -5.54
CA GLU A 522 -2.54 -14.46 -6.53
C GLU A 522 -3.10 -13.21 -5.83
N CYS A 523 -2.66 -12.04 -6.25
CA CYS A 523 -3.16 -10.75 -5.77
C CYS A 523 -3.51 -9.84 -6.94
N GLU A 524 -4.79 -9.54 -7.11
CA GLU A 524 -5.29 -8.62 -8.14
C GLU A 524 -5.02 -7.16 -7.74
N GLY A 525 -4.78 -6.29 -8.72
CA GLY A 525 -4.50 -4.86 -8.49
C GLY A 525 -3.04 -4.54 -8.12
N GLU A 526 -2.23 -5.54 -7.82
CA GLU A 526 -0.87 -5.37 -7.31
C GLU A 526 0.21 -5.33 -8.40
N ALA A 527 -0.14 -5.55 -9.68
CA ALA A 527 0.82 -5.56 -10.78
C ALA A 527 1.45 -4.18 -11.06
N ALA A 528 2.61 -4.20 -11.74
CA ALA A 528 3.16 -2.99 -12.35
C ALA A 528 2.28 -2.56 -13.52
N PHE A 529 2.30 -1.29 -13.92
CA PHE A 529 1.42 -0.81 -14.98
C PHE A 529 1.70 -1.47 -16.35
N TYR A 530 2.93 -1.96 -16.58
CA TYR A 530 3.37 -2.58 -17.84
C TYR A 530 3.35 -4.13 -17.84
N GLY A 531 3.03 -4.77 -16.72
CA GLY A 531 2.97 -6.23 -16.67
C GLY A 531 2.90 -6.84 -15.27
N PRO A 532 2.62 -8.16 -15.19
CA PRO A 532 2.53 -8.89 -13.94
C PRO A 532 3.92 -9.15 -13.34
N LYS A 533 3.96 -9.43 -12.03
CA LYS A 533 5.21 -9.67 -11.30
C LYS A 533 5.08 -10.78 -10.26
N ALA A 534 6.20 -11.46 -10.04
CA ALA A 534 6.41 -12.36 -8.93
C ALA A 534 7.21 -11.62 -7.85
N ASP A 535 6.59 -11.39 -6.70
CA ASP A 535 7.17 -10.70 -5.55
C ASP A 535 7.48 -11.71 -4.43
N PHE A 536 8.68 -11.66 -3.86
CA PHE A 536 9.09 -12.50 -2.74
C PHE A 536 8.77 -11.80 -1.42
N MET A 537 7.80 -12.36 -0.70
CA MET A 537 7.34 -11.88 0.61
C MET A 537 8.08 -12.67 1.69
N VAL A 538 9.12 -12.06 2.25
CA VAL A 538 10.02 -12.68 3.24
C VAL A 538 9.55 -12.37 4.64
N ARG A 539 9.45 -13.39 5.48
CA ARG A 539 9.14 -13.24 6.90
C ARG A 539 10.43 -13.07 7.70
N ASP A 540 10.51 -12.02 8.52
CA ASP A 540 11.67 -11.80 9.37
C ASP A 540 11.63 -12.61 10.67
N ALA A 541 12.71 -12.52 11.46
CA ALA A 541 12.89 -13.27 12.71
C ALA A 541 11.80 -13.01 13.78
N ILE A 542 10.99 -11.96 13.63
CA ILE A 542 9.88 -11.65 14.52
C ILE A 542 8.51 -11.72 13.83
N GLY A 543 8.44 -12.33 12.64
CA GLY A 543 7.20 -12.65 11.96
C GLY A 543 6.62 -11.55 11.06
N ARG A 544 7.35 -10.45 10.80
CA ARG A 544 6.88 -9.39 9.88
C ARG A 544 7.19 -9.76 8.44
N GLU A 545 6.29 -9.43 7.51
CA GLU A 545 6.48 -9.71 6.07
C GLU A 545 7.07 -8.50 5.33
N TRP A 546 8.06 -8.76 4.48
CA TRP A 546 8.79 -7.79 3.69
C TRP A 546 8.78 -8.21 2.23
N GLN A 547 8.29 -7.33 1.35
CA GLN A 547 8.51 -7.51 -0.09
C GLN A 547 9.98 -7.19 -0.42
N LEU A 548 10.72 -8.19 -0.88
CA LEU A 548 12.13 -8.05 -1.27
C LEU A 548 12.28 -8.27 -2.78
N GLY A 549 12.76 -9.44 -3.19
CA GLY A 549 13.06 -9.74 -4.57
C GLY A 549 11.83 -9.65 -5.46
N THR A 550 11.98 -9.05 -6.64
CA THR A 550 10.90 -8.95 -7.62
C THR A 550 11.40 -9.37 -8.99
N VAL A 551 10.58 -10.14 -9.71
CA VAL A 551 10.76 -10.46 -11.13
C VAL A 551 9.50 -10.04 -11.89
N GLN A 552 9.65 -9.29 -12.98
CA GLN A 552 8.54 -8.67 -13.72
C GLN A 552 8.69 -8.92 -15.21
N LEU A 553 7.57 -9.18 -15.88
CA LEU A 553 7.54 -9.38 -17.32
C LEU A 553 6.99 -8.14 -18.01
N ASP A 554 7.69 -7.63 -19.02
CA ASP A 554 7.34 -6.40 -19.73
C ASP A 554 7.41 -6.60 -21.24
N TYR A 555 6.23 -6.51 -21.86
CA TYR A 555 6.09 -6.51 -23.32
C TYR A 555 5.89 -5.10 -23.89
N ASN A 556 5.54 -4.13 -23.06
CA ASN A 556 5.16 -2.78 -23.46
C ASN A 556 6.37 -1.88 -23.70
N LEU A 557 7.42 -1.94 -22.87
CA LEU A 557 8.59 -1.10 -23.07
C LEU A 557 9.37 -1.44 -24.35
N PRO A 558 9.56 -2.74 -24.73
CA PRO A 558 10.06 -3.09 -26.04
C PRO A 558 9.26 -2.51 -27.20
N GLU A 559 7.93 -2.46 -27.08
CA GLU A 559 7.04 -1.86 -28.07
C GLU A 559 7.24 -0.33 -28.18
N ARG A 560 7.18 0.36 -27.05
CA ARG A 560 7.34 1.83 -26.98
C ARG A 560 8.66 2.32 -27.57
N PHE A 561 9.73 1.57 -27.36
CA PHE A 561 11.05 1.89 -27.90
C PHE A 561 11.36 1.29 -29.25
N LYS A 562 10.43 0.52 -29.83
CA LYS A 562 10.59 -0.21 -31.09
C LYS A 562 11.88 -1.03 -31.08
N LEU A 563 12.00 -1.88 -30.05
CA LEU A 563 13.12 -2.81 -29.94
C LEU A 563 12.96 -3.95 -30.93
N GLU A 564 14.08 -4.35 -31.51
CA GLU A 564 14.10 -5.30 -32.63
C GLU A 564 15.28 -6.27 -32.49
N TYR A 565 15.11 -7.47 -33.05
CA TYR A 565 16.17 -8.44 -33.36
C TYR A 565 15.83 -9.16 -34.67
N VAL A 566 16.85 -9.71 -35.35
CA VAL A 566 16.67 -10.52 -36.57
C VAL A 566 16.45 -11.98 -36.19
N GLY A 567 15.29 -12.51 -36.54
CA GLY A 567 14.87 -13.90 -36.28
C GLY A 567 15.60 -14.93 -37.12
N ALA A 568 15.40 -16.22 -36.80
CA ALA A 568 15.93 -17.33 -37.60
C ALA A 568 15.31 -17.41 -39.01
N ASP A 569 14.14 -16.80 -39.18
CA ASP A 569 13.42 -16.58 -40.44
C ASP A 569 13.93 -15.36 -41.24
N ASN A 570 14.98 -14.68 -40.76
CA ASN A 570 15.49 -13.41 -41.27
C ASN A 570 14.48 -12.25 -41.23
N ALA A 571 13.36 -12.38 -40.50
CA ALA A 571 12.43 -11.29 -40.29
C ALA A 571 12.82 -10.49 -39.03
N THR A 572 12.30 -9.27 -38.94
CA THR A 572 12.44 -8.43 -37.74
C THR A 572 11.40 -8.85 -36.71
N HIS A 573 11.86 -9.17 -35.51
CA HIS A 573 11.02 -9.54 -34.36
C HIS A 573 11.28 -8.60 -33.20
N ARG A 574 10.35 -8.56 -32.24
CA ARG A 574 10.45 -7.75 -31.03
C ARG A 574 10.86 -8.63 -29.84
N PRO A 575 11.88 -8.26 -29.05
CA PRO A 575 12.22 -9.00 -27.84
C PRO A 575 11.19 -8.76 -26.74
N VAL A 576 11.10 -9.68 -25.80
CA VAL A 576 10.41 -9.53 -24.52
C VAL A 576 11.43 -9.08 -23.47
N MET A 577 11.01 -8.25 -22.52
CA MET A 577 11.90 -7.78 -21.45
C MET A 577 11.51 -8.37 -20.09
N ILE A 578 12.50 -8.83 -19.33
CA ILE A 578 12.32 -9.28 -17.94
C ILE A 578 13.10 -8.32 -17.03
N HIS A 579 12.41 -7.71 -16.07
CA HIS A 579 13.02 -6.91 -15.01
C HIS A 579 13.26 -7.79 -13.80
N ARG A 580 14.40 -7.64 -13.14
CA ARG A 580 14.63 -8.33 -11.87
C ARG A 580 15.54 -7.56 -10.93
N ALA A 581 15.27 -7.69 -9.64
CA ALA A 581 16.13 -7.17 -8.56
C ALA A 581 16.06 -8.15 -7.35
N PRO A 582 17.03 -9.07 -7.18
CA PRO A 582 17.05 -10.06 -6.11
C PRO A 582 17.06 -9.47 -4.70
N PHE A 583 17.89 -8.46 -4.44
CA PHE A 583 17.88 -7.72 -3.17
C PHE A 583 16.81 -6.63 -3.15
N GLY A 584 16.48 -6.08 -4.33
CA GLY A 584 15.67 -4.87 -4.43
C GLY A 584 16.58 -3.66 -4.30
N SER A 585 16.31 -2.74 -3.37
CA SER A 585 17.26 -1.67 -3.07
C SER A 585 18.20 -2.05 -1.94
N MET A 586 19.48 -1.69 -2.06
CA MET A 586 20.50 -1.92 -1.03
C MET A 586 20.09 -1.27 0.29
N GLU A 587 19.48 -0.09 0.23
CA GLU A 587 18.99 0.63 1.40
C GLU A 587 17.92 -0.17 2.13
N ARG A 588 16.84 -0.56 1.44
CA ARG A 588 15.74 -1.32 2.06
C ARG A 588 16.21 -2.69 2.54
N PHE A 589 17.02 -3.38 1.73
CA PHE A 589 17.50 -4.71 2.04
C PHE A 589 18.38 -4.70 3.30
N VAL A 590 19.38 -3.81 3.38
CA VAL A 590 20.22 -3.70 4.59
C VAL A 590 19.41 -3.20 5.78
N GLY A 591 18.47 -2.26 5.59
CA GLY A 591 17.53 -1.86 6.64
C GLY A 591 16.82 -3.05 7.25
N MET A 592 16.25 -3.92 6.41
CA MET A 592 15.59 -5.16 6.85
C MET A 592 16.57 -6.15 7.49
N LEU A 593 17.78 -6.35 6.95
CA LEU A 593 18.80 -7.22 7.56
C LEU A 593 19.18 -6.77 8.98
N ILE A 594 19.29 -5.46 9.20
CA ILE A 594 19.53 -4.90 10.54
C ILE A 594 18.44 -5.35 11.50
N GLU A 595 17.17 -5.28 11.10
CA GLU A 595 16.07 -5.67 11.99
C GLU A 595 15.97 -7.20 12.16
N HIS A 596 16.14 -7.94 11.07
CA HIS A 596 16.10 -9.39 11.06
C HIS A 596 17.15 -10.00 12.00
N PHE A 597 18.39 -9.53 11.91
CA PHE A 597 19.51 -10.03 12.72
C PHE A 597 19.77 -9.23 13.99
N ALA A 598 18.96 -8.21 14.31
CA ALA A 598 19.23 -7.27 15.40
C ALA A 598 20.66 -6.69 15.36
N ALA A 599 21.13 -6.35 14.16
CA ALA A 599 22.51 -5.90 13.86
C ALA A 599 23.63 -6.88 14.28
N ALA A 600 23.32 -8.15 14.53
CA ALA A 600 24.27 -9.19 14.92
C ALA A 600 24.67 -10.07 13.71
N PHE A 601 25.41 -9.50 12.76
CA PHE A 601 25.95 -10.19 11.58
C PHE A 601 27.36 -9.73 11.22
#